data_AF-A0A952S2I4-F1
#
_entry.id   AF-A0A952S2I4-F1
#
_cell.length_a   1.000
_cell.length_b   1.000
_cell.length_c   1.000
_cell.angle_alpha   90.00
_cell.angle_beta   90.00
_cell.angle_gamma   90.00
#
_symmetry.space_group_name_H-M   'P 1'
#
loop_
_entity.id
_entity.type
_entity.pdbx_description
1 polymer ?
#
loop_
_entity_poly.entity_id
_entity_poly.type
_entity_poly.pdbx_seq_one_letter_code
_entity_poly.pdbx_strand_id
1 'polypeptide(L)'
;MSLSVTRISSVFTLLLVLNSAVFAHEKWFTSTDGFHLRWDLFFRPMPLAFTAAILAVTALAWFFWNKRKVSFVPGPKELGATEERRAAFYGLVPLILGLHLAVPLFVGSVQGELFSPNNRLTGIWIYFVGLALTGIALSFFYGALTRLSAVALAIIWFLGIFIVGLEAMLDNIFYLGFAAFFYCAGRGPVSIDRLIIPKLEPSADLMKLAVPFLRIGVGLSLIVVAFTEKLANIPLAESFLVDHPLNFTSFFGIPMSNELFILCAGSVELLVGLWILLGIFPREIILIAWIPINMTLTIFNWTELVGHLPIYGALAVLLVWSSDEENLRLWIKGLREGPLKIETAEPEPEN
;
A
#
# COMPACT_ATOMS: atom_id res chain seq x y z
N MET A 1 9.68 -11.29 -36.81
CA MET A 1 9.84 -9.98 -36.14
C MET A 1 9.99 -10.17 -34.62
N SER A 2 10.96 -10.99 -34.16
CA SER A 2 10.98 -11.53 -32.78
C SER A 2 12.32 -11.40 -32.05
N LEU A 3 13.18 -10.43 -32.43
CA LEU A 3 14.53 -10.31 -31.85
C LEU A 3 14.80 -8.98 -31.12
N SER A 4 13.83 -8.06 -31.03
CA SER A 4 14.04 -6.75 -30.38
C SER A 4 13.42 -6.60 -28.98
N VAL A 5 12.51 -7.49 -28.58
CA VAL A 5 11.82 -7.41 -27.27
C VAL A 5 12.69 -8.01 -26.16
N THR A 6 13.47 -9.04 -26.47
CA THR A 6 14.26 -9.78 -25.49
C THR A 6 15.43 -8.98 -24.92
N ARG A 7 16.02 -8.05 -25.69
CA ARG A 7 17.21 -7.27 -25.26
C ARG A 7 16.90 -6.06 -24.38
N ILE A 8 15.70 -5.49 -24.48
CA ILE A 8 15.28 -4.36 -23.64
C ILE A 8 14.82 -4.86 -22.25
N SER A 9 14.21 -6.06 -22.18
CA SER A 9 13.91 -6.72 -20.90
C SER A 9 15.18 -7.03 -20.11
N SER A 10 16.29 -7.42 -20.75
CA SER A 10 17.50 -7.84 -20.04
C SER A 10 18.21 -6.71 -19.27
N VAL A 11 18.15 -5.47 -19.74
CA VAL A 11 18.85 -4.34 -19.08
C VAL A 11 18.05 -3.79 -17.89
N PHE A 12 16.73 -3.81 -17.95
CA PHE A 12 15.87 -3.42 -16.82
C PHE A 12 15.76 -4.54 -15.76
N THR A 13 15.81 -5.81 -16.19
CA THR A 13 15.73 -6.97 -15.29
C THR A 13 17.05 -7.18 -14.52
N LEU A 14 18.21 -6.81 -15.08
CA LEU A 14 19.50 -6.99 -14.39
C LEU A 14 19.74 -5.96 -13.27
N LEU A 15 19.03 -4.83 -13.28
CA LEU A 15 19.09 -3.80 -12.22
C LEU A 15 18.10 -4.02 -11.07
N LEU A 16 17.14 -4.94 -11.21
CA LEU A 16 16.02 -5.12 -10.27
C LEU A 16 16.01 -6.46 -9.52
N VAL A 17 16.96 -7.37 -9.80
CA VAL A 17 16.87 -8.76 -9.30
C VAL A 17 17.70 -9.06 -8.04
N LEU A 18 18.49 -8.13 -7.49
CA LEU A 18 19.45 -8.54 -6.45
C LEU A 18 19.27 -7.78 -5.14
N ASN A 19 18.57 -8.49 -4.25
CA ASN A 19 18.52 -8.42 -2.78
C ASN A 19 18.03 -7.11 -2.13
N SER A 20 17.14 -7.24 -1.17
CA SER A 20 16.04 -6.28 -1.01
C SER A 20 15.76 -5.90 0.44
N ALA A 21 16.79 -6.06 1.28
CA ALA A 21 16.88 -5.55 2.65
C ALA A 21 16.96 -4.00 2.74
N VAL A 22 16.70 -3.35 1.62
CA VAL A 22 16.82 -1.92 1.32
C VAL A 22 15.55 -1.13 1.69
N PHE A 23 14.45 -1.85 1.91
CA PHE A 23 13.10 -1.32 2.05
C PHE A 23 12.53 -1.47 3.46
N ALA A 24 13.35 -1.86 4.43
CA ALA A 24 12.91 -1.88 5.82
C ALA A 24 12.57 -0.45 6.25
N HIS A 25 11.54 -0.34 7.09
CA HIS A 25 11.20 0.92 7.74
C HIS A 25 12.22 1.22 8.83
N GLU A 26 13.19 2.07 8.52
CA GLU A 26 14.33 2.35 9.40
C GLU A 26 13.86 2.87 10.75
N LYS A 27 12.83 3.73 10.74
CA LYS A 27 12.20 4.30 11.92
C LYS A 27 11.54 3.28 12.83
N TRP A 28 11.20 2.08 12.33
CA TRP A 28 10.57 1.03 13.14
C TRP A 28 11.58 0.26 13.98
N PHE A 29 12.86 0.26 13.58
CA PHE A 29 13.89 -0.59 14.17
C PHE A 29 15.07 0.19 14.77
N THR A 30 15.25 1.46 14.40
CA THR A 30 16.29 2.35 14.92
C THR A 30 15.67 3.56 15.60
N SER A 31 16.30 4.04 16.69
CA SER A 31 15.86 5.29 17.34
C SER A 31 16.03 6.45 16.38
N THR A 32 14.99 7.29 16.28
CA THR A 32 15.02 8.52 15.47
C THR A 32 15.63 9.70 16.23
N ASP A 33 16.05 9.51 17.48
CA ASP A 33 16.63 10.58 18.30
C ASP A 33 17.90 11.14 17.66
N GLY A 34 17.88 12.43 17.33
CA GLY A 34 19.00 13.11 16.66
C GLY A 34 19.01 12.98 15.13
N PHE A 35 18.07 12.24 14.54
CA PHE A 35 17.95 12.07 13.08
C PHE A 35 16.75 12.85 12.52
N HIS A 36 16.96 14.14 12.30
CA HIS A 36 15.95 15.01 11.69
C HIS A 36 16.05 15.02 10.16
N LEU A 37 14.95 15.33 9.46
CA LEU A 37 14.99 15.55 8.01
C LEU A 37 15.99 16.65 7.65
N ARG A 38 16.93 16.30 6.77
CA ARG A 38 18.02 17.14 6.28
C ARG A 38 17.83 17.45 4.81
N TRP A 39 16.92 18.36 4.51
CA TRP A 39 16.68 18.85 3.15
C TRP A 39 17.93 19.47 2.50
N ASP A 40 18.84 20.02 3.31
CA ASP A 40 20.13 20.50 2.83
C ASP A 40 21.02 19.38 2.27
N LEU A 41 20.91 18.16 2.79
CA LEU A 41 21.57 16.98 2.22
C LEU A 41 20.87 16.54 0.94
N PHE A 42 19.53 16.55 0.91
CA PHE A 42 18.74 16.22 -0.28
C PHE A 42 19.06 17.15 -1.46
N PHE A 43 19.21 18.45 -1.23
CA PHE A 43 19.53 19.42 -2.28
C PHE A 43 20.98 19.38 -2.77
N ARG A 44 21.79 18.41 -2.33
CA ARG A 44 23.12 18.17 -2.91
C ARG A 44 22.99 17.63 -4.35
N PRO A 45 24.01 17.78 -5.20
CA PRO A 45 23.94 17.36 -6.59
C PRO A 45 23.57 15.88 -6.79
N MET A 46 24.02 15.00 -5.91
CA MET A 46 23.84 13.56 -6.09
C MET A 46 22.38 13.12 -5.83
N PRO A 47 21.74 13.37 -4.67
CA PRO A 47 20.34 12.99 -4.47
C PRO A 47 19.39 13.67 -5.47
N LEU A 48 19.69 14.92 -5.88
CA LEU A 48 18.96 15.60 -6.94
C LEU A 48 19.10 14.90 -8.29
N ALA A 49 20.30 14.45 -8.67
CA ALA A 49 20.53 13.71 -9.92
C ALA A 49 19.76 12.38 -9.94
N PHE A 50 19.76 11.64 -8.83
CA PHE A 50 19.00 10.40 -8.70
C PHE A 50 17.49 10.66 -8.81
N THR A 51 16.98 11.64 -8.06
CA THR A 51 15.57 12.03 -8.12
C THR A 51 15.17 12.47 -9.53
N ALA A 52 15.98 13.31 -10.19
CA ALA A 52 15.73 13.75 -11.55
C ALA A 52 15.74 12.58 -12.55
N ALA A 53 16.63 11.61 -12.39
CA ALA A 53 16.66 10.40 -13.20
C ALA A 53 15.38 9.57 -13.01
N ILE A 54 14.90 9.39 -11.78
CA ILE A 54 13.64 8.69 -11.49
C ILE A 54 12.44 9.41 -12.11
N LEU A 55 12.39 10.75 -12.02
CA LEU A 55 11.32 11.53 -12.64
C LEU A 55 11.35 11.42 -14.17
N ALA A 56 12.53 11.47 -14.79
CA ALA A 56 12.69 11.32 -16.24
C ALA A 56 12.27 9.91 -16.71
N VAL A 57 12.70 8.87 -16.00
CA VAL A 57 12.31 7.47 -16.27
C VAL A 57 10.80 7.29 -16.09
N THR A 58 10.21 7.88 -15.05
CA THR A 58 8.77 7.84 -14.81
C THR A 58 7.98 8.53 -15.92
N ALA A 59 8.42 9.71 -16.37
CA ALA A 59 7.78 10.41 -17.49
C ALA A 59 7.85 9.60 -18.80
N LEU A 60 9.00 8.99 -19.07
CA LEU A 60 9.19 8.13 -20.23
C LEU A 60 8.31 6.87 -20.16
N ALA A 61 8.29 6.19 -19.01
CA ALA A 61 7.47 5.02 -18.77
C ALA A 61 5.98 5.35 -18.88
N TRP A 62 5.54 6.47 -18.31
CA TRP A 62 4.17 6.96 -18.43
C TRP A 62 3.76 7.18 -19.90
N PHE A 63 4.63 7.83 -20.69
CA PHE A 63 4.38 8.06 -22.11
C PHE A 63 4.21 6.74 -22.89
N PHE A 64 5.08 5.75 -22.66
CA PHE A 64 4.98 4.45 -23.32
C PHE A 64 3.78 3.64 -22.83
N TRP A 65 3.52 3.64 -21.53
CA TRP A 65 2.40 2.95 -20.92
C TRP A 65 1.08 3.47 -21.45
N ASN A 66 0.90 4.80 -21.52
CA ASN A 66 -0.36 5.39 -21.93
C ASN A 66 -0.68 5.15 -23.43
N LYS A 67 0.35 4.87 -24.25
CA LYS A 67 0.19 4.48 -25.66
C LYS A 67 -0.19 3.03 -25.86
N ARG A 68 0.28 2.12 -25.00
CA ARG A 68 0.10 0.66 -25.18
C ARG A 68 -0.96 0.09 -24.26
N LYS A 69 -0.90 0.42 -22.97
CA LYS A 69 -1.72 -0.15 -21.88
C LYS A 69 -1.74 -1.69 -21.88
N VAL A 70 -0.62 -2.29 -22.32
CA VAL A 70 -0.42 -3.74 -22.33
C VAL A 70 0.58 -4.12 -21.25
N SER A 71 0.12 -4.93 -20.30
CA SER A 71 0.94 -5.57 -19.27
C SER A 71 1.78 -6.68 -19.90
N PHE A 72 3.00 -6.88 -19.40
CA PHE A 72 3.81 -8.06 -19.70
C PHE A 72 3.39 -9.27 -18.88
N VAL A 73 2.78 -9.03 -17.70
CA VAL A 73 2.27 -10.08 -16.81
C VAL A 73 0.82 -10.40 -17.19
N PRO A 74 0.47 -11.67 -17.46
CA PRO A 74 -0.90 -12.05 -17.78
C PRO A 74 -1.82 -11.74 -16.60
N GLY A 75 -2.98 -11.14 -16.89
CA GLY A 75 -4.00 -10.90 -15.90
C GLY A 75 -4.86 -12.13 -15.63
N PRO A 76 -5.84 -12.01 -14.72
CA PRO A 76 -6.71 -13.13 -14.36
C PRO A 76 -7.47 -13.72 -15.55
N LYS A 77 -7.89 -12.88 -16.50
CA LYS A 77 -8.61 -13.30 -17.71
C LYS A 77 -7.73 -14.16 -18.61
N GLU A 78 -6.50 -13.74 -18.84
CA GLU A 78 -5.50 -14.48 -19.62
C GLU A 78 -5.11 -15.80 -18.94
N LEU A 79 -5.22 -15.87 -17.61
CA LEU A 79 -5.02 -17.08 -16.81
C LEU A 79 -6.28 -17.95 -16.68
N GLY A 80 -7.37 -17.64 -17.39
CA GLY A 80 -8.58 -18.47 -17.46
C GLY A 80 -9.67 -18.17 -16.43
N ALA A 81 -9.60 -17.03 -15.73
CA ALA A 81 -10.67 -16.62 -14.80
C ALA A 81 -11.91 -16.13 -15.57
N THR A 82 -13.07 -16.75 -15.31
CA THR A 82 -14.35 -16.33 -15.89
C THR A 82 -14.82 -14.98 -15.33
N GLU A 83 -15.82 -14.36 -15.97
CA GLU A 83 -16.44 -13.13 -15.45
C GLU A 83 -17.04 -13.33 -14.05
N GLU A 84 -17.71 -14.46 -13.83
CA GLU A 84 -18.35 -14.80 -12.56
C GLU A 84 -17.32 -14.94 -11.45
N ARG A 85 -16.20 -15.63 -11.71
CA ARG A 85 -15.11 -15.80 -10.74
C ARG A 85 -14.46 -14.46 -10.39
N ARG A 86 -14.26 -13.59 -11.38
CA ARG A 86 -13.70 -12.25 -11.16
C ARG A 86 -14.65 -11.36 -10.36
N ALA A 87 -15.94 -11.35 -10.68
CA ALA A 87 -16.95 -10.62 -9.91
C ALA A 87 -17.04 -11.16 -8.47
N ALA A 88 -17.05 -12.47 -8.27
CA ALA A 88 -17.06 -13.07 -6.94
C ALA A 88 -15.82 -12.68 -6.12
N PHE A 89 -14.62 -12.70 -6.73
CA PHE A 89 -13.39 -12.23 -6.11
C PHE A 89 -13.49 -10.75 -5.73
N TYR A 90 -13.97 -9.88 -6.63
CA TYR A 90 -14.19 -8.47 -6.33
C TYR A 90 -15.16 -8.23 -5.18
N GLY A 91 -16.19 -9.07 -5.03
CA GLY A 91 -17.06 -9.07 -3.85
C GLY A 91 -16.33 -9.41 -2.54
N LEU A 92 -15.23 -10.16 -2.59
CA LEU A 92 -14.40 -10.49 -1.42
C LEU A 92 -13.33 -9.46 -1.10
N VAL A 93 -12.97 -8.57 -2.04
CA VAL A 93 -11.90 -7.59 -1.86
C VAL A 93 -12.07 -6.71 -0.61
N PRO A 94 -13.25 -6.10 -0.33
CA PRO A 94 -13.41 -5.30 0.88
C PRO A 94 -13.26 -6.12 2.18
N LEU A 95 -13.61 -7.41 2.16
CA LEU A 95 -13.39 -8.31 3.30
C LEU A 95 -11.89 -8.54 3.50
N ILE A 96 -11.17 -8.92 2.43
CA ILE A 96 -9.72 -9.17 2.47
C ILE A 96 -9.00 -7.93 3.00
N LEU A 97 -9.26 -6.75 2.41
CA LEU A 97 -8.65 -5.49 2.84
C LEU A 97 -9.07 -5.12 4.27
N GLY A 98 -10.32 -5.42 4.65
CA GLY A 98 -10.83 -5.11 5.99
C GLY A 98 -10.05 -5.87 7.06
N LEU A 99 -9.75 -7.14 6.82
CA LEU A 99 -8.95 -7.97 7.70
C LEU A 99 -7.48 -7.51 7.75
N HIS A 100 -6.88 -7.20 6.59
CA HIS A 100 -5.50 -6.73 6.51
C HIS A 100 -5.30 -5.38 7.22
N LEU A 101 -6.33 -4.53 7.27
CA LEU A 101 -6.29 -3.25 8.00
C LEU A 101 -6.67 -3.39 9.48
N ALA A 102 -7.65 -4.25 9.80
CA ALA A 102 -8.13 -4.41 11.17
C ALA A 102 -7.07 -5.00 12.11
N VAL A 103 -6.30 -5.98 11.64
CA VAL A 103 -5.29 -6.64 12.49
C VAL A 103 -4.22 -5.66 13.00
N PRO A 104 -3.56 -4.86 12.14
CA PRO A 104 -2.56 -3.87 12.61
C PRO A 104 -3.16 -2.78 13.48
N LEU A 105 -4.36 -2.29 13.16
CA LEU A 105 -5.05 -1.31 14.00
C LEU A 105 -5.34 -1.87 15.41
N PHE A 106 -5.76 -3.13 15.48
CA PHE A 106 -6.02 -3.79 16.75
C PHE A 106 -4.73 -4.00 17.55
N VAL A 107 -3.69 -4.55 16.92
CA VAL A 107 -2.38 -4.77 17.56
C VAL A 107 -1.77 -3.46 18.05
N GLY A 108 -1.71 -2.43 17.19
CA GLY A 108 -1.20 -1.11 17.55
C GLY A 108 -2.00 -0.48 18.69
N SER A 109 -3.33 -0.59 18.67
CA SER A 109 -4.17 -0.06 19.76
C SER A 109 -3.86 -0.71 21.12
N VAL A 110 -3.60 -2.03 21.14
CA VAL A 110 -3.22 -2.77 22.37
C VAL A 110 -1.82 -2.41 22.82
N GLN A 111 -0.92 -2.10 21.89
CA GLN A 111 0.46 -1.70 22.17
C GLN A 111 0.61 -0.20 22.53
N GLY A 112 -0.48 0.56 22.45
CA GLY A 112 -0.45 2.01 22.68
C GLY A 112 0.25 2.75 21.55
N GLU A 113 0.14 2.27 20.33
CA GLU A 113 0.79 2.80 19.12
C GLU A 113 -0.26 3.37 18.16
N LEU A 114 0.07 4.51 17.54
CA LEU A 114 -0.74 5.12 16.50
C LEU A 114 -0.18 4.74 15.12
N PHE A 115 -0.81 3.76 14.48
CA PHE A 115 -0.56 3.31 13.10
C PHE A 115 0.77 2.59 12.82
N SER A 116 1.87 2.96 13.50
CA SER A 116 3.18 2.33 13.35
C SER A 116 3.94 2.25 14.69
N PRO A 117 4.92 1.33 14.83
CA PRO A 117 5.59 1.04 16.10
C PRO A 117 6.35 2.22 16.75
N ASN A 118 6.80 3.14 15.92
CA ASN A 118 7.53 4.34 16.33
C ASN A 118 6.62 5.48 16.82
N ASN A 119 5.30 5.35 16.69
CA ASN A 119 4.32 6.37 17.05
C ASN A 119 3.64 6.04 18.39
N ARG A 120 4.41 6.02 19.48
CA ARG A 120 3.88 5.69 20.80
C ARG A 120 2.98 6.80 21.35
N LEU A 121 1.75 6.43 21.69
CA LEU A 121 0.81 7.28 22.39
C LEU A 121 1.27 7.45 23.84
N THR A 122 1.02 8.62 24.42
CA THR A 122 1.37 8.93 25.81
C THR A 122 0.19 9.55 26.56
N GLY A 123 0.18 9.40 27.89
CA GLY A 123 -0.83 9.99 28.76
C GLY A 123 -2.25 9.56 28.40
N ILE A 124 -3.16 10.54 28.36
CA ILE A 124 -4.60 10.29 28.14
C ILE A 124 -4.91 9.77 26.73
N TRP A 125 -4.04 10.03 25.74
CA TRP A 125 -4.25 9.64 24.36
C TRP A 125 -4.23 8.13 24.15
N ILE A 126 -3.46 7.38 24.96
CA ILE A 126 -3.43 5.92 24.93
C ILE A 126 -4.85 5.36 25.08
N TYR A 127 -5.64 5.91 26.00
CA TYR A 127 -6.98 5.43 26.27
C TYR A 127 -7.98 5.84 25.19
N PHE A 128 -8.04 7.13 24.84
CA PHE A 128 -9.06 7.61 23.89
C PHE A 128 -8.77 7.20 22.45
N VAL A 129 -7.53 7.36 21.98
CA VAL A 129 -7.15 6.97 20.62
C VAL A 129 -7.08 5.45 20.52
N GLY A 130 -6.50 4.77 21.53
CA GLY A 130 -6.48 3.31 21.57
C GLY A 130 -7.88 2.71 21.47
N LEU A 131 -8.82 3.15 22.31
CA LEU A 131 -10.22 2.69 22.25
C LEU A 131 -10.88 2.97 20.91
N ALA A 132 -10.66 4.16 20.34
CA ALA A 132 -11.23 4.52 19.04
C ALA A 132 -10.65 3.64 17.91
N LEU A 133 -9.34 3.38 17.90
CA LEU A 133 -8.68 2.49 16.96
C LEU A 133 -9.17 1.04 17.11
N THR A 134 -9.35 0.55 18.34
CA THR A 134 -9.95 -0.77 18.58
C THR A 134 -11.37 -0.86 18.02
N GLY A 135 -12.20 0.16 18.25
CA GLY A 135 -13.55 0.23 17.69
C GLY A 135 -13.56 0.21 16.15
N ILE A 136 -12.70 1.02 15.52
CA ILE A 136 -12.53 1.06 14.07
C ILE A 136 -12.05 -0.29 13.53
N ALA A 137 -11.09 -0.92 14.21
CA ALA A 137 -10.56 -2.23 13.84
C ALA A 137 -11.66 -3.30 13.86
N LEU A 138 -12.46 -3.37 14.94
CA LEU A 138 -13.57 -4.32 15.05
C LEU A 138 -14.67 -4.04 14.02
N SER A 139 -14.97 -2.77 13.76
CA SER A 139 -15.88 -2.36 12.71
C SER A 139 -15.43 -2.84 11.32
N PHE A 140 -14.14 -2.69 10.99
CA PHE A 140 -13.58 -3.27 9.76
C PHE A 140 -13.42 -4.77 9.83
N PHE A 141 -13.30 -5.41 10.98
CA PHE A 141 -13.20 -6.86 11.08
C PHE A 141 -14.55 -7.52 10.77
N TYR A 142 -15.64 -7.00 11.33
CA TYR A 142 -16.99 -7.55 11.15
C TYR A 142 -17.75 -6.94 9.95
N GLY A 143 -17.31 -5.78 9.46
CA GLY A 143 -18.03 -5.04 8.44
C GLY A 143 -19.27 -4.34 8.99
N ALA A 144 -19.15 -3.72 10.17
CA ALA A 144 -20.21 -2.97 10.84
C ALA A 144 -19.80 -1.50 11.00
N LEU A 145 -20.72 -0.57 10.73
CA LEU A 145 -20.51 0.87 10.72
C LEU A 145 -19.29 1.28 9.87
N THR A 146 -19.09 0.62 8.73
CA THR A 146 -17.86 0.73 7.94
C THR A 146 -17.58 2.15 7.50
N ARG A 147 -18.57 2.82 6.90
CA ARG A 147 -18.37 4.17 6.34
C ARG A 147 -18.14 5.20 7.45
N LEU A 148 -18.78 5.02 8.60
CA LEU A 148 -18.53 5.85 9.77
C LEU A 148 -17.12 5.62 10.32
N SER A 149 -16.69 4.36 10.40
CA SER A 149 -15.35 3.98 10.86
C SER A 149 -14.26 4.46 9.89
N ALA A 150 -14.54 4.48 8.60
CA ALA A 150 -13.68 5.08 7.59
C ALA A 150 -13.49 6.60 7.81
N VAL A 151 -14.59 7.32 8.09
CA VAL A 151 -14.52 8.74 8.44
C VAL A 151 -13.76 8.93 9.75
N ALA A 152 -14.03 8.11 10.76
CA ALA A 152 -13.33 8.16 12.05
C ALA A 152 -11.82 7.88 11.90
N LEU A 153 -11.43 6.93 11.05
CA LEU A 153 -10.03 6.65 10.74
C LEU A 153 -9.35 7.88 10.12
N ALA A 154 -10.01 8.55 9.18
CA ALA A 154 -9.48 9.78 8.59
C ALA A 154 -9.36 10.92 9.62
N ILE A 155 -10.35 11.07 10.50
CA ILE A 155 -10.30 12.07 11.59
C ILE A 155 -9.13 11.77 12.54
N ILE A 156 -8.94 10.51 12.95
CA ILE A 156 -7.80 10.12 13.80
C ILE A 156 -6.48 10.38 13.09
N TRP A 157 -6.41 10.17 11.78
CA TRP A 157 -5.22 10.52 11.01
C TRP A 157 -4.88 12.02 11.11
N PHE A 158 -5.87 12.90 10.91
CA PHE A 158 -5.64 14.34 11.08
C PHE A 158 -5.33 14.73 12.53
N LEU A 159 -5.99 14.10 13.51
CA LEU A 159 -5.70 14.32 14.92
C LEU A 159 -4.27 13.92 15.27
N GLY A 160 -3.77 12.85 14.66
CA GLY A 160 -2.40 12.35 14.84
C GLY A 160 -1.34 13.39 14.52
N ILE A 161 -1.60 14.35 13.63
CA ILE A 161 -0.66 15.45 13.33
C ILE A 161 -0.34 16.25 14.61
N PHE A 162 -1.32 16.42 15.49
CA PHE A 162 -1.17 17.15 16.76
C PHE A 162 -0.60 16.28 17.89
N ILE A 163 -0.63 14.95 17.75
CA ILE A 163 -0.19 14.01 18.78
C ILE A 163 1.24 13.55 18.53
N VAL A 164 1.54 13.08 17.31
CA VAL A 164 2.83 12.48 16.93
C VAL A 164 3.58 13.28 15.86
N GLY A 165 2.96 14.33 15.31
CA GLY A 165 3.59 15.23 14.33
C GLY A 165 3.28 14.85 12.87
N LEU A 166 3.46 15.82 11.96
CA LEU A 166 3.11 15.68 10.55
C LEU A 166 3.91 14.57 9.84
N GLU A 167 5.22 14.49 10.11
CA GLU A 167 6.10 13.50 9.46
C GLU A 167 5.63 12.06 9.74
N ALA A 168 5.40 11.73 11.01
CA ALA A 168 4.87 10.44 11.43
C ALA A 168 3.51 10.10 10.79
N MET A 169 2.66 11.11 10.57
CA MET A 169 1.37 10.91 9.88
C MET A 169 1.53 10.70 8.39
N LEU A 170 2.46 11.42 7.74
CA LEU A 170 2.77 11.22 6.33
C LEU A 170 3.36 9.83 6.07
N ASP A 171 4.21 9.31 6.96
CA ASP A 171 4.72 7.94 6.88
C ASP A 171 3.56 6.91 6.88
N ASN A 172 2.43 7.27 7.48
CA ASN A 172 1.21 6.49 7.60
C ASN A 172 0.08 6.96 6.67
N ILE A 173 0.37 7.71 5.59
CA ILE A 173 -0.65 8.29 4.69
C ILE A 173 -1.52 7.24 4.00
N PHE A 174 -1.06 5.99 3.88
CA PHE A 174 -1.86 4.91 3.30
C PHE A 174 -3.17 4.67 4.07
N TYR A 175 -3.23 4.96 5.38
CA TYR A 175 -4.47 4.85 6.16
C TYR A 175 -5.56 5.79 5.63
N LEU A 176 -5.23 6.97 5.07
CA LEU A 176 -6.19 7.83 4.39
C LEU A 176 -6.69 7.20 3.07
N GLY A 177 -5.82 6.52 2.33
CA GLY A 177 -6.21 5.75 1.14
C GLY A 177 -7.18 4.62 1.48
N PHE A 178 -6.93 3.91 2.57
CA PHE A 178 -7.84 2.89 3.11
C PHE A 178 -9.16 3.47 3.62
N ALA A 179 -9.14 4.58 4.35
CA ALA A 179 -10.35 5.29 4.76
C ALA A 179 -11.19 5.68 3.54
N ALA A 180 -10.59 6.30 2.54
CA ALA A 180 -11.29 6.66 1.32
C ALA A 180 -11.81 5.43 0.55
N PHE A 181 -11.03 4.34 0.49
CA PHE A 181 -11.47 3.05 -0.06
C PHE A 181 -12.73 2.54 0.65
N PHE A 182 -12.73 2.42 1.98
CA PHE A 182 -13.86 1.87 2.73
C PHE A 182 -15.07 2.78 2.76
N TYR A 183 -14.86 4.10 2.68
CA TYR A 183 -15.96 5.03 2.49
C TYR A 183 -16.65 4.82 1.13
N CYS A 184 -15.88 4.54 0.08
CA CYS A 184 -16.34 4.41 -1.30
C CYS A 184 -16.88 3.01 -1.65
N ALA A 185 -16.26 1.94 -1.15
CA ALA A 185 -16.64 0.55 -1.40
C ALA A 185 -17.56 -0.03 -0.32
N GLY A 186 -17.56 0.54 0.89
CA GLY A 186 -18.13 -0.12 2.06
C GLY A 186 -17.36 -1.40 2.39
N ARG A 187 -17.98 -2.29 3.19
CA ARG A 187 -17.40 -3.61 3.51
C ARG A 187 -17.87 -4.74 2.62
N GLY A 188 -18.55 -4.38 1.53
CA GLY A 188 -18.98 -5.30 0.49
C GLY A 188 -20.13 -6.21 0.92
N PRO A 189 -20.42 -7.24 0.12
CA PRO A 189 -21.57 -8.12 0.24
C PRO A 189 -21.54 -9.01 1.49
N VAL A 190 -20.35 -9.27 2.04
CA VAL A 190 -20.15 -10.06 3.26
C VAL A 190 -19.88 -9.12 4.44
N SER A 191 -20.90 -8.33 4.81
CA SER A 191 -20.80 -7.34 5.89
C SER A 191 -22.07 -7.28 6.74
N ILE A 192 -21.90 -7.00 8.04
CA ILE A 192 -23.02 -6.74 8.95
C ILE A 192 -23.83 -5.51 8.49
N ASP A 193 -23.15 -4.50 7.96
CA ASP A 193 -23.79 -3.30 7.40
C ASP A 193 -24.85 -3.65 6.37
N ARG A 194 -24.56 -4.58 5.46
CA ARG A 194 -25.53 -5.00 4.46
C ARG A 194 -26.71 -5.76 5.06
N LEU A 195 -26.46 -6.60 6.06
CA LEU A 195 -27.49 -7.41 6.70
C LEU A 195 -28.45 -6.57 7.54
N ILE A 196 -27.94 -5.55 8.24
CA ILE A 196 -28.70 -4.80 9.26
C ILE A 196 -29.05 -3.38 8.78
N ILE A 197 -28.18 -2.74 7.99
CA ILE A 197 -28.30 -1.33 7.60
C ILE A 197 -27.98 -1.13 6.10
N PRO A 198 -28.74 -1.77 5.17
CA PRO A 198 -28.44 -1.75 3.73
C PRO A 198 -28.42 -0.33 3.13
N LYS A 199 -29.06 0.65 3.78
CA LYS A 199 -29.00 2.07 3.41
C LYS A 199 -27.59 2.68 3.49
N LEU A 200 -26.66 2.06 4.21
CA LEU A 200 -25.26 2.49 4.26
C LEU A 200 -24.46 2.05 3.04
N GLU A 201 -24.98 1.15 2.19
CA GLU A 201 -24.28 0.74 0.98
C GLU A 201 -23.97 1.96 0.07
N PRO A 202 -22.73 2.09 -0.42
CA PRO A 202 -22.36 3.21 -1.27
C PRO A 202 -23.05 3.14 -2.64
N SER A 203 -23.11 4.28 -3.34
CA SER A 203 -23.58 4.33 -4.73
C SER A 203 -22.57 3.68 -5.67
N ALA A 204 -23.02 3.26 -6.85
CA ALA A 204 -22.13 2.69 -7.88
C ALA A 204 -21.03 3.68 -8.31
N ASP A 205 -21.30 4.98 -8.30
CA ASP A 205 -20.32 6.01 -8.65
C ASP A 205 -19.22 6.15 -7.60
N LEU A 206 -19.56 6.06 -6.31
CA LEU A 206 -18.56 6.00 -5.25
C LEU A 206 -17.72 4.73 -5.36
N MET A 207 -18.34 3.58 -5.62
CA MET A 207 -17.64 2.30 -5.74
C MET A 207 -16.51 2.34 -6.78
N LYS A 208 -16.68 3.07 -7.89
CA LYS A 208 -15.65 3.25 -8.94
C LYS A 208 -14.38 3.93 -8.44
N LEU A 209 -14.48 4.75 -7.38
CA LEU A 209 -13.37 5.52 -6.83
C LEU A 209 -12.55 4.75 -5.78
N ALA A 210 -13.06 3.63 -5.27
CA ALA A 210 -12.45 2.91 -4.17
C ALA A 210 -11.02 2.45 -4.47
N VAL A 211 -10.83 1.65 -5.53
CA VAL A 211 -9.50 1.13 -5.89
C VAL A 211 -8.51 2.25 -6.27
N PRO A 212 -8.92 3.30 -7.03
CA PRO A 212 -8.08 4.48 -7.21
C PRO A 212 -7.58 5.12 -5.92
N PHE A 213 -8.43 5.31 -4.91
CA PHE A 213 -8.00 5.89 -3.63
C PHE A 213 -7.01 4.99 -2.87
N LEU A 214 -7.25 3.68 -2.86
CA LEU A 214 -6.32 2.72 -2.27
C LEU A 214 -4.94 2.81 -2.94
N ARG A 215 -4.93 2.83 -4.28
CA ARG A 215 -3.70 2.95 -5.07
C ARG A 215 -2.94 4.24 -4.77
N ILE A 216 -3.64 5.37 -4.69
CA ILE A 216 -3.05 6.67 -4.36
C ILE A 216 -2.43 6.62 -2.96
N GLY A 217 -3.13 6.09 -1.96
CA GLY A 217 -2.60 6.00 -0.59
C GLY A 217 -1.33 5.16 -0.50
N VAL A 218 -1.30 3.99 -1.13
CA VAL A 218 -0.12 3.11 -1.15
C VAL A 218 1.05 3.78 -1.88
N GLY A 219 0.80 4.35 -3.07
CA GLY A 219 1.83 5.03 -3.84
C GLY A 219 2.43 6.23 -3.10
N LEU A 220 1.57 7.05 -2.48
CA LEU A 220 2.02 8.18 -1.65
C LEU A 220 2.85 7.72 -0.44
N SER A 221 2.47 6.62 0.21
CA SER A 221 3.22 6.07 1.35
C SER A 221 4.66 5.75 0.99
N LEU A 222 4.88 5.06 -0.14
CA LEU A 222 6.23 4.74 -0.61
C LEU A 222 7.02 5.98 -1.02
N ILE A 223 6.36 6.97 -1.63
CA ILE A 223 7.00 8.25 -1.96
C ILE A 223 7.44 8.94 -0.67
N VAL A 224 6.58 9.03 0.35
CA VAL A 224 6.94 9.68 1.61
C VAL A 224 8.15 9.00 2.26
N VAL A 225 8.11 7.68 2.42
CA VAL A 225 9.18 6.90 3.07
C VAL A 225 10.51 7.04 2.33
N ALA A 226 10.47 7.07 0.99
CA ALA A 226 11.65 7.33 0.16
C ALA A 226 12.36 8.63 0.57
N PHE A 227 11.61 9.67 0.94
CA PHE A 227 12.18 10.92 1.43
C PHE A 227 12.48 10.89 2.92
N THR A 228 11.54 10.44 3.75
CA THR A 228 11.62 10.61 5.20
C THR A 228 12.62 9.67 5.87
N GLU A 229 12.93 8.55 5.24
CA GLU A 229 13.91 7.58 5.73
C GLU A 229 15.22 7.63 4.92
N LYS A 230 15.16 7.79 3.59
CA LYS A 230 16.37 7.72 2.74
C LYS A 230 16.83 9.06 2.19
N LEU A 231 16.17 9.60 1.15
CA LEU A 231 16.69 10.70 0.33
C LEU A 231 16.89 12.01 1.12
N ALA A 232 16.03 12.29 2.10
CA ALA A 232 16.14 13.46 2.97
C ALA A 232 16.57 13.12 4.40
N ASN A 233 16.93 11.86 4.68
CA ASN A 233 17.41 11.43 6.00
C ASN A 233 18.56 10.41 5.91
N ILE A 234 19.52 10.65 5.01
CA ILE A 234 20.71 9.79 4.81
C ILE A 234 21.39 9.37 6.14
N PRO A 235 21.55 10.25 7.16
CA PRO A 235 22.16 9.84 8.42
C PRO A 235 21.37 8.78 9.19
N LEU A 236 20.02 8.80 9.14
CA LEU A 236 19.18 7.75 9.73
C LEU A 236 19.46 6.41 9.05
N ALA A 237 19.40 6.40 7.72
CA ALA A 237 19.65 5.22 6.91
C ALA A 237 21.05 4.66 7.09
N GLU A 238 22.05 5.54 7.25
CA GLU A 238 23.42 5.13 7.55
C GLU A 238 23.53 4.50 8.94
N SER A 239 22.88 5.08 9.95
CA SER A 239 22.81 4.48 11.30
C SER A 239 22.14 3.11 11.28
N PHE A 240 21.04 2.98 10.54
CA PHE A 240 20.35 1.71 10.37
C PHE A 240 21.25 0.65 9.73
N LEU A 241 22.08 1.03 8.74
CA LEU A 241 23.04 0.11 8.11
C LEU A 241 24.22 -0.30 9.01
N VAL A 242 24.53 0.48 10.05
CA VAL A 242 25.53 0.11 11.06
C VAL A 242 25.00 -1.03 11.93
N ASP A 243 23.74 -0.95 12.36
CA ASP A 243 23.11 -1.96 13.22
C ASP A 243 22.64 -3.18 12.41
N HIS A 244 22.31 -2.97 11.14
CA HIS A 244 21.87 -3.99 10.20
C HIS A 244 22.71 -3.89 8.92
N PRO A 245 23.77 -4.71 8.75
CA PRO A 245 24.70 -4.62 7.61
C PRO A 245 24.08 -5.17 6.32
N LEU A 246 23.05 -4.49 5.83
CA LEU A 246 22.21 -4.88 4.70
C LEU A 246 22.78 -4.40 3.37
N ASN A 247 23.87 -3.63 3.37
CA ASN A 247 24.62 -3.32 2.16
C ASN A 247 25.35 -4.57 1.66
N PHE A 248 24.64 -5.37 0.87
CA PHE A 248 25.11 -6.64 0.32
C PHE A 248 25.96 -6.48 -0.96
N THR A 249 26.18 -5.26 -1.44
CA THR A 249 26.77 -5.03 -2.78
C THR A 249 28.18 -5.63 -2.94
N SER A 250 28.94 -5.68 -1.84
CA SER A 250 30.23 -6.36 -1.75
C SER A 250 30.15 -7.87 -2.01
N PHE A 251 29.04 -8.54 -1.67
CA PHE A 251 28.84 -9.97 -1.92
C PHE A 251 28.78 -10.29 -3.43
N PHE A 252 28.37 -9.32 -4.24
CA PHE A 252 28.31 -9.45 -5.70
C PHE A 252 29.57 -8.96 -6.41
N GLY A 253 30.62 -8.59 -5.66
CA GLY A 253 31.88 -8.08 -6.23
C GLY A 253 31.78 -6.64 -6.75
N ILE A 254 30.72 -5.90 -6.42
CA ILE A 254 30.51 -4.49 -6.81
C ILE A 254 30.31 -3.66 -5.53
N PRO A 255 31.35 -3.47 -4.69
CA PRO A 255 31.19 -2.78 -3.41
C PRO A 255 30.74 -1.33 -3.62
N MET A 256 29.64 -0.96 -2.99
CA MET A 256 29.13 0.41 -2.93
C MET A 256 29.31 0.99 -1.52
N SER A 257 29.53 2.30 -1.43
CA SER A 257 29.42 3.00 -0.14
C SER A 257 27.98 2.93 0.37
N ASN A 258 27.81 3.01 1.70
CA ASN A 258 26.48 3.06 2.31
C ASN A 258 25.65 4.23 1.77
N GLU A 259 26.24 5.42 1.64
CA GLU A 259 25.56 6.58 1.05
C GLU A 259 25.01 6.30 -0.36
N LEU A 260 25.80 5.69 -1.25
CA LEU A 260 25.33 5.36 -2.60
C LEU A 260 24.24 4.29 -2.57
N PHE A 261 24.39 3.29 -1.70
CA PHE A 261 23.38 2.24 -1.50
C PHE A 261 22.04 2.81 -1.01
N ILE A 262 22.06 3.73 -0.03
CA ILE A 262 20.89 4.44 0.50
C ILE A 262 20.22 5.28 -0.59
N LEU A 263 20.99 5.94 -1.45
CA LEU A 263 20.43 6.76 -2.52
C LEU A 263 19.80 5.91 -3.63
N CYS A 264 20.37 4.75 -3.93
CA CYS A 264 19.72 3.72 -4.75
C CYS A 264 18.42 3.25 -4.09
N ALA A 265 18.44 2.96 -2.78
CA ALA A 265 17.30 2.52 -1.99
C ALA A 265 16.09 3.45 -2.13
N GLY A 266 16.27 4.71 -1.71
CA GLY A 266 15.24 5.73 -1.78
C GLY A 266 14.78 5.99 -3.21
N SER A 267 15.66 5.85 -4.21
CA SER A 267 15.28 6.00 -5.61
C SER A 267 14.36 4.89 -6.12
N VAL A 268 14.56 3.64 -5.68
CA VAL A 268 13.65 2.55 -6.05
C VAL A 268 12.32 2.69 -5.32
N GLU A 269 12.30 3.05 -4.04
CA GLU A 269 11.05 3.36 -3.31
C GLU A 269 10.26 4.48 -3.99
N LEU A 270 10.94 5.55 -4.38
CA LEU A 270 10.33 6.66 -5.10
C LEU A 270 9.76 6.22 -6.46
N LEU A 271 10.53 5.43 -7.22
CA LEU A 271 10.09 4.90 -8.52
C LEU A 271 8.83 4.04 -8.37
N VAL A 272 8.86 3.07 -7.46
CA VAL A 272 7.74 2.15 -7.19
C VAL A 272 6.52 2.94 -6.72
N GLY A 273 6.69 3.89 -5.78
CA GLY A 273 5.63 4.74 -5.28
C GLY A 273 4.97 5.58 -6.38
N LEU A 274 5.77 6.22 -7.23
CA LEU A 274 5.28 6.99 -8.38
C LEU A 274 4.53 6.11 -9.39
N TRP A 275 5.03 4.93 -9.71
CA TRP A 275 4.41 4.06 -10.70
C TRP A 275 3.12 3.42 -10.18
N ILE A 276 3.06 3.06 -8.90
CA ILE A 276 1.80 2.65 -8.25
C ILE A 276 0.81 3.82 -8.31
N LEU A 277 1.20 5.01 -7.84
CA LEU A 277 0.32 6.19 -7.80
C LEU A 277 -0.28 6.50 -9.19
N LEU A 278 0.56 6.52 -10.21
CA LEU A 278 0.20 6.84 -11.60
C LEU A 278 -0.45 5.66 -12.33
N GLY A 279 -0.42 4.44 -11.77
CA GLY A 279 -0.94 3.23 -12.39
C GLY A 279 -0.15 2.81 -13.63
N ILE A 280 1.17 3.00 -13.62
CA ILE A 280 2.12 2.62 -14.67
C ILE A 280 2.58 1.18 -14.41
N PHE A 281 2.37 0.26 -15.37
CA PHE A 281 2.76 -1.16 -15.24
C PHE A 281 2.38 -1.78 -13.87
N PRO A 282 1.10 -1.67 -13.43
CA PRO A 282 0.73 -1.96 -12.05
C PRO A 282 1.10 -3.38 -11.63
N ARG A 283 0.86 -4.39 -12.48
CA ARG A 283 1.17 -5.80 -12.14
C ARG A 283 2.67 -6.03 -12.00
N GLU A 284 3.46 -5.51 -12.93
CA GLU A 284 4.91 -5.66 -12.94
C GLU A 284 5.51 -5.01 -11.69
N ILE A 285 5.11 -3.78 -11.38
CA ILE A 285 5.63 -3.05 -10.24
C ILE A 285 5.24 -3.69 -8.92
N ILE A 286 4.04 -4.27 -8.81
CA ILE A 286 3.64 -5.00 -7.61
C ILE A 286 4.47 -6.26 -7.41
N LEU A 287 4.71 -7.04 -8.48
CA LEU A 287 5.58 -8.21 -8.39
C LEU A 287 7.01 -7.83 -7.99
N ILE A 288 7.52 -6.72 -8.53
CA ILE A 288 8.82 -6.16 -8.15
C ILE A 288 8.81 -5.74 -6.68
N ALA A 289 7.78 -5.04 -6.21
CA ALA A 289 7.67 -4.55 -4.84
C ALA A 289 7.51 -5.67 -3.80
N TRP A 290 6.92 -6.82 -4.17
CA TRP A 290 6.79 -7.96 -3.25
C TRP A 290 8.12 -8.61 -2.88
N ILE A 291 9.14 -8.56 -3.75
CA ILE A 291 10.45 -9.14 -3.46
C ILE A 291 11.07 -8.50 -2.20
N PRO A 292 11.23 -7.15 -2.11
CA PRO A 292 11.67 -6.50 -0.88
C PRO A 292 10.82 -6.77 0.33
N ILE A 293 9.51 -6.52 0.22
CA ILE A 293 8.62 -6.58 1.37
C ILE A 293 8.62 -7.99 2.00
N ASN A 294 8.72 -9.07 1.21
CA ASN A 294 8.76 -10.43 1.77
C ASN A 294 10.14 -10.82 2.30
N MET A 295 11.23 -10.28 1.77
CA MET A 295 12.58 -10.60 2.25
C MET A 295 12.88 -9.93 3.58
N THR A 296 12.39 -8.70 3.81
CA THR A 296 12.54 -8.01 5.11
C THR A 296 11.84 -8.76 6.24
N LEU A 297 10.74 -9.49 5.98
CA LEU A 297 10.05 -10.31 7.00
C LEU A 297 10.96 -11.31 7.72
N THR A 298 11.85 -11.98 6.97
CA THR A 298 12.76 -12.98 7.56
C THR A 298 13.84 -12.38 8.45
N ILE A 299 14.02 -11.06 8.39
CA ILE A 299 15.02 -10.31 9.13
C ILE A 299 14.38 -9.56 10.31
N PHE A 300 13.20 -8.94 10.08
CA PHE A 300 12.56 -8.00 10.99
C PHE A 300 11.30 -8.53 11.70
N ASN A 301 11.06 -9.85 11.60
CA ASN A 301 10.09 -10.62 12.39
C ASN A 301 8.63 -10.14 12.24
N TRP A 302 7.81 -10.37 13.28
CA TRP A 302 6.37 -10.15 13.27
C TRP A 302 5.98 -8.67 13.22
N THR A 303 6.82 -7.76 13.72
CA THR A 303 6.57 -6.31 13.67
C THR A 303 6.50 -5.84 12.21
N GLU A 304 7.47 -6.26 11.40
CA GLU A 304 7.47 -6.02 9.96
C GLU A 304 6.23 -6.62 9.29
N LEU A 305 5.89 -7.87 9.63
CA LEU A 305 4.71 -8.55 9.08
C LEU A 305 3.42 -7.79 9.35
N VAL A 306 3.17 -7.45 10.62
CA VAL A 306 1.94 -6.76 11.04
C VAL A 306 1.89 -5.37 10.41
N GLY A 307 2.98 -4.59 10.45
CA GLY A 307 3.01 -3.26 9.86
C GLY A 307 2.73 -3.26 8.35
N HIS A 308 3.15 -4.30 7.63
CA HIS A 308 2.94 -4.42 6.19
C HIS A 308 1.64 -5.10 5.77
N LEU A 309 0.85 -5.69 6.67
CA LEU A 309 -0.43 -6.33 6.32
C LEU A 309 -1.33 -5.45 5.43
N PRO A 310 -1.57 -4.15 5.73
CA PRO A 310 -2.41 -3.33 4.87
C PRO A 310 -1.83 -3.22 3.46
N ILE A 311 -0.52 -3.01 3.35
CA ILE A 311 0.18 -2.92 2.07
C ILE A 311 0.08 -4.25 1.31
N TYR A 312 0.24 -5.41 1.96
CA TYR A 312 0.06 -6.72 1.33
C TYR A 312 -1.33 -6.88 0.73
N GLY A 313 -2.36 -6.56 1.50
CA GLY A 313 -3.75 -6.61 1.03
C GLY A 313 -3.95 -5.71 -0.19
N ALA A 314 -3.42 -4.48 -0.13
CA ALA A 314 -3.56 -3.51 -1.23
C ALA A 314 -2.83 -3.98 -2.49
N LEU A 315 -1.59 -4.44 -2.37
CA LEU A 315 -0.80 -4.97 -3.49
C LEU A 315 -1.46 -6.19 -4.12
N ALA A 316 -1.99 -7.13 -3.33
CA ALA A 316 -2.72 -8.29 -3.84
C ALA A 316 -3.94 -7.88 -4.69
N VAL A 317 -4.69 -6.86 -4.24
CA VAL A 317 -5.83 -6.32 -5.00
C VAL A 317 -5.36 -5.66 -6.28
N LEU A 318 -4.33 -4.81 -6.21
CA LEU A 318 -3.82 -4.06 -7.36
C LEU A 318 -3.14 -4.97 -8.40
N LEU A 319 -2.67 -6.17 -8.02
CA LEU A 319 -2.11 -7.16 -8.94
C LEU A 319 -3.19 -7.76 -9.85
N VAL A 320 -4.37 -7.99 -9.29
CA VAL A 320 -5.50 -8.55 -10.01
C VAL A 320 -6.22 -7.44 -10.80
N TRP A 321 -6.34 -6.26 -10.20
CA TRP A 321 -7.12 -5.13 -10.71
C TRP A 321 -6.60 -4.56 -12.03
N SER A 322 -7.52 -4.21 -12.93
CA SER A 322 -7.27 -3.29 -14.04
C SER A 322 -8.45 -2.33 -14.21
N SER A 323 -8.17 -1.10 -14.64
CA SER A 323 -9.15 -0.01 -14.70
C SER A 323 -9.93 0.06 -16.01
N ASP A 324 -10.06 -1.06 -16.72
CA ASP A 324 -10.89 -1.15 -17.92
C ASP A 324 -12.38 -1.25 -17.57
N GLU A 325 -13.23 -0.93 -18.55
CA GLU A 325 -14.67 -0.86 -18.39
C GLU A 325 -15.29 -2.21 -17.98
N GLU A 326 -14.74 -3.33 -18.50
CA GLU A 326 -15.17 -4.68 -18.15
C GLU A 326 -14.93 -4.94 -16.66
N ASN A 327 -13.73 -4.67 -16.15
CA ASN A 327 -13.42 -4.86 -14.74
C ASN A 327 -14.19 -3.91 -13.82
N LEU A 328 -14.45 -2.66 -14.23
CA LEU A 328 -15.30 -1.75 -13.46
C LEU A 328 -16.74 -2.27 -13.35
N ARG A 329 -17.29 -2.84 -14.42
CA ARG A 329 -18.61 -3.49 -14.40
C ARG A 329 -18.60 -4.70 -13.45
N LEU A 330 -17.59 -5.57 -13.56
CA LEU A 330 -17.47 -6.76 -12.71
C LEU A 330 -17.25 -6.40 -11.24
N TRP A 331 -16.55 -5.30 -10.96
CA TRP A 331 -16.35 -4.74 -9.62
C TRP A 331 -17.68 -4.36 -8.98
N ILE A 332 -18.47 -3.53 -9.67
CA ILE A 332 -19.78 -3.09 -9.19
C ILE A 332 -20.70 -4.31 -9.01
N LYS A 333 -20.70 -5.23 -9.99
CA LYS A 333 -21.45 -6.49 -9.90
C LYS A 333 -21.04 -7.28 -8.66
N GLY A 334 -19.75 -7.47 -8.43
CA GLY A 334 -19.20 -8.20 -7.29
C GLY A 334 -19.58 -7.59 -5.95
N LEU A 335 -19.51 -6.26 -5.82
CA LEU A 335 -19.90 -5.56 -4.61
C LEU A 335 -21.43 -5.63 -4.34
N ARG A 336 -22.25 -5.73 -5.39
CA ARG A 336 -23.71 -5.78 -5.28
C ARG A 336 -24.25 -7.18 -5.11
N GLU A 337 -23.78 -8.17 -5.86
CA GLU A 337 -24.32 -9.53 -5.84
C GLU A 337 -23.60 -10.41 -4.82
N GLY A 338 -22.29 -10.19 -4.66
CA GLY A 338 -21.43 -10.98 -3.81
C GLY A 338 -21.05 -12.37 -4.34
N PRO A 339 -20.15 -13.06 -3.63
CA PRO A 339 -19.67 -14.39 -4.01
C PRO A 339 -20.72 -15.49 -3.75
N LEU A 340 -21.70 -15.21 -2.89
CA LEU A 340 -22.80 -16.10 -2.56
C LEU A 340 -24.04 -15.60 -3.28
N LYS A 341 -24.64 -16.42 -4.16
CA LYS A 341 -25.99 -16.15 -4.66
C LYS A 341 -26.95 -16.30 -3.47
N ILE A 342 -27.32 -15.18 -2.84
CA ILE A 342 -28.46 -15.18 -1.93
C ILE A 342 -29.69 -15.13 -2.84
N GLU A 343 -30.36 -16.28 -3.01
CA GLU A 343 -31.68 -16.29 -3.64
C GLU A 343 -32.56 -15.33 -2.84
N THR A 344 -32.98 -14.23 -3.46
CA THR A 344 -34.05 -13.43 -2.90
C THR A 344 -35.28 -14.33 -2.93
N ALA A 345 -35.70 -14.83 -1.76
CA ALA A 345 -36.98 -15.48 -1.60
C ALA A 345 -38.05 -14.49 -2.11
N GLU A 346 -38.56 -14.73 -3.32
CA GLU A 346 -39.81 -14.11 -3.74
C GLU A 346 -40.87 -14.62 -2.75
N PRO A 347 -41.71 -13.75 -2.18
CA PRO A 347 -42.82 -14.21 -1.37
C PRO A 347 -43.70 -15.10 -2.26
N GLU A 348 -43.96 -16.33 -1.81
CA GLU A 348 -44.91 -17.22 -2.48
C GLU A 348 -46.23 -16.46 -2.67
N PRO A 349 -46.86 -16.54 -3.86
CA PRO A 349 -48.19 -15.99 -4.02
C PRO A 349 -49.14 -16.68 -3.05
N GLU A 350 -49.77 -15.90 -2.18
CA GLU A 350 -50.89 -16.38 -1.35
C GLU A 350 -51.94 -17.00 -2.29
N ASN A 351 -52.15 -18.31 -2.16
CA ASN A 351 -53.25 -19.04 -2.81
C ASN A 351 -54.53 -18.94 -1.99
#